data_AF-A0A392N2Y4-F1
#
_entry.id   AF-A0A392N2Y4-F1
#
_cell.length_a   1.000
_cell.length_b   1.000
_cell.length_c   1.000
_cell.angle_alpha   90.00
_cell.angle_beta   90.00
_cell.angle_gamma   90.00
#
_symmetry.space_group_name_H-M   'P 1'
#
loop_
_entity.id
_entity.type
_entity.pdbx_description
1 polymer ?
#
loop_
_entity_poly.entity_id
_entity_poly.type
_entity_poly.pdbx_seq_one_letter_code
_entity_poly.pdbx_strand_id
1 'polypeptide(L)'
;HSKVILELDGIPKLMILLKINGRQQVYGLKLLCYLALNVGNSKVLEQERVLSTLDKLGHLVLAQNPDLKELFAKAIHHLTLYQPGVQFHRQPLVYGL
;
A
#
# COMPACT_ATOMS: atom_id res chain seq x y z
N HIS A 1 18.93 5.25 -2.08
CA HIS A 1 18.57 5.58 -0.69
C HIS A 1 17.38 4.79 -0.13
N SER A 2 16.47 4.30 -0.97
CA SER A 2 15.28 3.51 -0.58
C SER A 2 15.57 2.14 0.06
N LYS A 3 16.76 1.56 -0.17
CA LYS A 3 17.18 0.26 0.37
C LYS A 3 17.37 0.28 1.90
N VAL A 4 17.89 1.39 2.44
CA VAL A 4 18.18 1.54 3.88
C VAL A 4 16.92 1.72 4.73
N ILE A 5 15.83 2.27 4.16
CA ILE A 5 14.56 2.45 4.89
C ILE A 5 13.84 1.10 5.10
N LEU A 6 14.03 0.15 4.18
CA LEU A 6 13.59 -1.23 4.38
C LEU A 6 14.41 -1.97 5.43
N GLU A 7 15.72 -1.71 5.50
CA GLU A 7 16.65 -2.43 6.38
C GLU A 7 16.61 -1.95 7.85
N LEU A 8 15.84 -0.91 8.19
CA LEU A 8 15.79 -0.28 9.53
C LEU A 8 14.46 -0.42 10.28
N ASP A 9 13.74 -1.54 10.11
CA ASP A 9 12.40 -1.72 10.70
C ASP A 9 11.43 -0.59 10.33
N GLY A 10 11.59 -0.01 9.13
CA GLY A 10 10.80 1.12 8.69
C GLY A 10 9.32 0.75 8.52
N ILE A 11 9.02 -0.44 8.01
CA ILE A 11 7.65 -0.91 7.78
C ILE A 11 6.89 -1.15 9.09
N PRO A 12 7.40 -1.90 10.09
CA PRO A 12 6.70 -2.06 11.36
C PRO A 12 6.43 -0.72 12.08
N LYS A 13 7.42 0.19 12.10
CA LYS A 13 7.24 1.53 12.69
C LYS A 13 6.20 2.35 11.94
N LEU A 14 6.16 2.26 10.61
CA LEU A 14 5.11 2.85 9.80
C LEU A 14 3.74 2.29 10.15
N MET A 15 3.60 0.96 10.26
CA MET A 15 2.35 0.30 10.62
C MET A 15 1.83 0.74 12.00
N ILE A 16 2.72 1.01 12.95
CA ILE A 16 2.35 1.60 14.25
C ILE A 16 1.83 3.03 14.06
N LEU A 17 2.50 3.83 13.22
CA LEU A 17 2.12 5.22 12.94
C LEU A 17 0.74 5.32 12.27
N LEU A 18 0.35 4.30 11.48
CA LEU A 18 -0.98 4.20 10.88
C LEU A 18 -2.12 3.96 11.87
N LYS A 19 -1.80 3.44 13.06
CA LYS A 19 -2.78 3.29 14.16
C LYS A 19 -3.10 4.63 14.85
N ILE A 20 -2.26 5.65 14.64
CA ILE A 20 -2.45 6.98 15.21
C ILE A 20 -3.34 7.78 14.25
N ASN A 21 -4.60 7.98 14.61
CA ASN A 21 -5.54 8.77 13.80
C ASN A 21 -5.07 10.23 13.70
N GLY A 22 -5.11 10.80 12.49
CA GLY A 22 -4.77 12.21 12.24
C GLY A 22 -3.95 12.42 10.98
N ARG A 23 -3.33 13.61 10.86
CA ARG A 23 -2.49 13.94 9.68
C ARG A 23 -1.31 12.98 9.53
N GLN A 24 -0.79 12.46 10.63
CA GLN A 24 0.30 11.49 10.66
C GLN A 24 -0.07 10.20 9.92
N GLN A 25 -1.31 9.74 10.04
CA GLN A 25 -1.82 8.57 9.31
C GLN A 25 -1.76 8.77 7.79
N VAL A 26 -2.13 9.96 7.30
CA VAL A 26 -2.12 10.29 5.87
C VAL A 26 -0.68 10.28 5.33
N TYR A 27 0.26 10.91 6.05
CA TYR A 27 1.67 10.88 5.67
C TYR A 27 2.26 9.46 5.72
N GLY A 28 1.89 8.68 6.73
CA GLY A 28 2.29 7.28 6.86
C GLY A 28 1.81 6.43 5.69
N LEU A 29 0.54 6.56 5.29
CA LEU A 29 -0.02 5.82 4.15
C LEU A 29 0.62 6.23 2.83
N LYS A 30 0.87 7.53 2.65
CA LYS A 30 1.54 8.05 1.45
C LYS A 30 2.95 7.46 1.34
N LEU A 31 3.69 7.42 2.45
CA LEU A 31 5.01 6.81 2.51
C LEU A 31 4.94 5.29 2.25
N LEU A 32 3.94 4.60 2.80
CA LEU A 32 3.72 3.18 2.55
C LEU A 32 3.43 2.89 1.07
N CYS A 33 2.66 3.74 0.38
CA CYS A 33 2.43 3.66 -1.05
C CYS A 33 3.74 3.82 -1.84
N TYR A 34 4.59 4.78 -1.49
CA TYR A 34 5.89 4.94 -2.15
C TYR A 34 6.82 3.75 -1.91
N LEU A 35 6.81 3.17 -0.71
CA LEU A 35 7.57 1.96 -0.43
C LEU A 35 7.03 0.78 -1.24
N ALA A 36 5.72 0.58 -1.28
CA ALA A 36 5.07 -0.43 -2.11
C ALA A 36 5.47 -0.33 -3.59
N LEU A 37 5.58 0.89 -4.14
CA LEU A 37 5.99 1.13 -5.53
C LEU A 37 7.49 0.91 -5.78
N ASN A 38 8.35 1.26 -4.83
CA ASN A 38 9.79 1.13 -5.01
C ASN A 38 10.31 -0.27 -4.67
N VAL A 39 9.67 -0.96 -3.73
CA VAL A 39 10.17 -2.20 -3.14
C VAL A 39 9.07 -3.23 -2.89
N GLY A 40 8.05 -3.25 -3.74
CA GLY A 40 6.88 -4.13 -3.65
C GLY A 40 7.17 -5.63 -3.56
N ASN A 41 8.35 -6.06 -4.00
CA ASN A 41 8.82 -7.46 -3.91
C ASN A 41 9.54 -7.80 -2.58
N SER A 42 9.39 -6.96 -1.55
CA SER A 42 10.01 -7.21 -0.25
C SER A 42 9.17 -8.16 0.60
N LYS A 43 9.79 -9.24 1.10
CA LYS A 43 9.17 -10.16 2.06
C LYS A 43 8.61 -9.47 3.30
N VAL A 44 9.21 -8.34 3.70
CA VAL A 44 8.77 -7.55 4.86
C VAL A 44 7.39 -6.92 4.59
N LEU A 45 7.09 -6.51 3.36
CA LEU A 45 5.77 -5.96 3.00
C LEU A 45 4.68 -7.04 3.02
N GLU A 46 5.03 -8.26 2.63
CA GLU A 46 4.15 -9.41 2.69
C GLU A 46 3.84 -9.81 4.15
N GLN A 47 4.88 -9.95 4.98
CA GLN A 47 4.74 -10.32 6.40
C GLN A 47 3.90 -9.31 7.18
N GLU A 48 4.10 -8.01 6.92
CA GLU A 48 3.36 -6.93 7.59
C GLU A 48 1.94 -6.73 7.02
N ARG A 49 1.49 -7.58 6.08
CA ARG A 49 0.18 -7.50 5.41
C ARG A 49 -0.13 -6.09 4.91
N VAL A 50 0.86 -5.45 4.29
CA VAL A 50 0.78 -4.06 3.83
C VAL A 50 -0.39 -3.86 2.86
N LEU A 51 -0.66 -4.83 1.99
CA LEU A 51 -1.81 -4.80 1.08
C LEU A 51 -3.15 -4.70 1.84
N SER A 52 -3.39 -5.57 2.83
CA SER A 52 -4.63 -5.53 3.62
C SER A 52 -4.78 -4.23 4.41
N THR A 53 -3.67 -3.65 4.86
CA THR A 53 -3.68 -2.37 5.58
C THR A 53 -3.96 -1.20 4.64
N LEU A 54 -3.37 -1.19 3.44
CA LEU A 54 -3.64 -0.20 2.40
C LEU A 54 -5.08 -0.23 1.94
N ASP A 55 -5.67 -1.42 1.79
CA ASP A 55 -7.07 -1.57 1.43
C ASP A 55 -7.97 -0.97 2.52
N LYS A 56 -7.82 -1.44 3.78
CA LYS A 56 -8.65 -1.01 4.91
C LYS A 56 -8.54 0.47 5.23
N LEU A 57 -7.31 0.99 5.34
CA LEU A 57 -7.10 2.39 5.70
C LEU A 57 -7.18 3.32 4.50
N GLY A 58 -6.93 2.81 3.29
CA GLY A 58 -7.06 3.56 2.05
C GLY A 58 -8.47 4.07 1.88
N HIS A 59 -9.49 3.24 2.09
CA HIS A 59 -10.89 3.71 1.98
C HIS A 59 -11.19 4.91 2.89
N LEU A 60 -10.69 4.91 4.13
CA LEU A 60 -10.90 5.98 5.11
C LEU A 60 -10.13 7.27 4.76
N VAL A 61 -8.89 7.13 4.29
CA VAL A 61 -8.05 8.27 3.92
C VAL A 61 -8.45 8.85 2.58
N LEU A 62 -8.86 8.04 1.62
CA LEU A 62 -9.36 8.47 0.31
C LEU A 62 -10.69 9.22 0.40
N ALA A 63 -11.55 8.87 1.37
CA ALA A 63 -12.76 9.64 1.65
C ALA A 63 -12.46 11.09 2.05
N GLN A 64 -11.30 11.34 2.65
CA GLN A 64 -10.85 12.66 3.12
C GLN A 64 -9.82 13.32 2.18
N ASN A 65 -9.13 12.55 1.34
CA ASN A 65 -8.03 12.98 0.48
C ASN A 65 -8.14 12.29 -0.90
N PRO A 66 -9.11 12.69 -1.74
CA PRO A 66 -9.37 12.05 -3.03
C PRO A 66 -8.19 12.18 -4.01
N ASP A 67 -7.31 13.16 -3.82
CA ASP A 67 -6.07 13.36 -4.56
C ASP A 67 -5.08 12.18 -4.43
N LEU A 68 -5.20 11.38 -3.37
CA LEU A 68 -4.34 10.22 -3.14
C LEU A 68 -4.83 8.96 -3.86
N LYS A 69 -6.02 8.98 -4.46
CA LYS A 69 -6.68 7.80 -5.06
C LYS A 69 -5.81 7.11 -6.10
N GLU A 70 -5.19 7.88 -6.99
CA GLU A 70 -4.33 7.33 -8.03
C GLU A 70 -3.08 6.67 -7.44
N LEU A 71 -2.46 7.29 -6.44
CA LEU A 71 -1.27 6.76 -5.77
C LEU A 71 -1.58 5.43 -5.06
N PHE A 72 -2.72 5.35 -4.37
CA PHE A 72 -3.18 4.13 -3.70
C PHE A 72 -3.46 3.02 -4.71
N ALA A 73 -4.17 3.31 -5.80
CA ALA A 73 -4.47 2.33 -6.84
C ALA A 73 -3.19 1.73 -7.44
N LYS A 74 -2.18 2.57 -7.72
CA LYS A 74 -0.88 2.11 -8.21
C LYS A 74 -0.15 1.24 -7.19
N ALA A 75 -0.13 1.66 -5.92
CA ALA A 75 0.54 0.90 -4.85
C ALA A 75 -0.10 -0.47 -4.60
N ILE A 76 -1.43 -0.53 -4.53
CA ILE A 76 -2.18 -1.78 -4.40
C ILE A 76 -1.88 -2.70 -5.57
N HIS A 77 -2.00 -2.20 -6.81
CA HIS A 77 -1.72 -3.00 -8.01
C HIS A 77 -0.30 -3.55 -8.01
N HIS A 78 0.68 -2.72 -7.62
CA HIS A 78 2.08 -3.13 -7.53
C HIS A 78 2.28 -4.22 -6.48
N LEU A 79 1.70 -4.10 -5.29
CA LEU A 79 1.79 -5.14 -4.26
C LEU A 79 1.10 -6.44 -4.70
N THR A 80 -0.03 -6.35 -5.41
CA THR A 80 -0.73 -7.53 -5.95
C THR A 80 0.11 -8.27 -6.99
N LEU A 81 0.91 -7.56 -7.81
CA LEU A 81 1.85 -8.16 -8.76
C LEU A 81 2.94 -9.02 -8.09
N TYR A 82 3.33 -8.67 -6.86
CA TYR A 82 4.42 -9.35 -6.15
C TYR A 82 3.94 -10.28 -5.04
N GLN A 83 2.63 -10.45 -4.83
CA GLN A 83 2.13 -11.45 -3.89
C GLN A 83 2.23 -12.87 -4.49
N PRO A 84 2.99 -13.79 -3.87
CA PRO A 84 3.05 -15.18 -4.28
C PRO A 84 1.68 -15.84 -4.02
N GLY A 85 0.93 -16.07 -5.09
CA GLY A 85 -0.38 -16.74 -5.03
C GLY A 85 -1.56 -15.89 -5.50
N VAL A 86 -1.39 -14.58 -5.77
CA VAL A 86 -2.41 -13.83 -6.49
C VAL A 86 -2.22 -14.09 -7.98
N GLN A 87 -2.70 -15.24 -8.42
CA GLN A 87 -3.03 -15.47 -9.81
C GLN A 87 -3.91 -14.28 -10.22
N PHE A 88 -3.43 -13.48 -11.17
CA PHE A 88 -4.21 -12.43 -11.80
C PHE A 88 -5.49 -13.04 -12.34
N HIS A 89 -6.54 -13.11 -11.52
CA HIS A 89 -7.89 -13.16 -12.02
C HIS A 89 -8.16 -11.75 -12.52
N ARG A 90 -7.57 -11.48 -13.69
CA ARG A 90 -7.84 -10.35 -14.54
C ARG A 90 -9.31 -10.46 -14.89
N GLN A 91 -10.18 -9.93 -14.04
CA GLN A 91 -11.58 -9.77 -14.39
C GLN A 91 -11.57 -8.89 -15.64
N PRO A 92 -12.01 -9.42 -16.80
CA PRO A 92 -12.22 -8.58 -17.96
C PRO A 92 -13.31 -7.60 -17.52
N LEU A 93 -13.00 -6.31 -17.55
CA LEU A 93 -14.03 -5.28 -17.58
C LEU A 93 -14.85 -5.52 -18.85
N VAL A 94 -15.93 -6.30 -18.73
CA VAL A 94 -16.95 -6.43 -19.75
C VAL A 94 -17.73 -5.13 -19.72
N TYR A 95 -17.22 -4.14 -20.46
CA TYR A 95 -18.09 -3.14 -21.06
C TYR A 95 -18.71 -3.78 -22.30
N GLY A 96 -20.02 -3.98 -22.28
CA GLY A 96 -20.76 -4.50 -23.42
C GLY A 96 -22.24 -4.60 -23.11
N LEU A 97 -22.96 -3.58 -23.60
CA LEU A 97 -24.41 -3.40 -23.66
C LEU A 97 -25.20 -4.66 -24.06
#